data_AF-A0A645CLU2-F1
#
_entry.id   AF-A0A645CLU2-F1
#
_cell.length_a   1.000
_cell.length_b   1.000
_cell.length_c   1.000
_cell.angle_alpha   90.00
_cell.angle_beta   90.00
_cell.angle_gamma   90.00
#
_symmetry.space_group_name_H-M   'P 1'
#
loop_
_entity.id
_entity.type
_entity.pdbx_description
1 polymer ?
#
loop_
_entity_poly.entity_id
_entity_poly.type
_entity_poly.pdbx_seq_one_letter_code
_entity_poly.pdbx_strand_id
1 'polypeptide(L)'
;MIGILLRVRSKVFKYLELLDGEKNEALYPEIIDFLKSTFMINIPQIPNEILKNYLRAKLDRPVRVCGMVVNTGEPGGGPFIVKDADGSTSLQILESAQINLSDELMKSYLKNSTHFNPVDVVCSFTDHHGEKFDLSRFVDPETGFISVKSFEGRSLKAQELPGLWNGAMSQWNTVFVEVPVETFNPVKTISDLLRAEHQ
;
A
#
# COMPACT_ATOMS: atom_id res chain seq x y z
N MET A 1 4.73 5.01 14.41
CA MET A 1 4.77 4.99 12.93
C MET A 1 5.54 6.15 12.30
N ILE A 2 5.39 7.41 12.75
CA ILE A 2 6.11 8.57 12.17
C ILE A 2 7.64 8.35 12.13
N GLY A 3 8.24 7.83 13.20
CA GLY A 3 9.67 7.53 13.22
C GLY A 3 10.11 6.51 12.15
N ILE A 4 9.24 5.53 11.84
CA ILE A 4 9.48 4.54 10.77
C ILE A 4 9.43 5.24 9.41
N LEU A 5 8.41 6.08 9.18
CA LEU A 5 8.27 6.87 7.96
C LEU A 5 9.53 7.72 7.71
N LEU A 6 9.98 8.47 8.73
CA LEU A 6 11.16 9.33 8.63
C LEU A 6 12.42 8.50 8.33
N ARG A 7 12.62 7.38 9.02
CA ARG A 7 13.79 6.50 8.80
C ARG A 7 13.82 5.94 7.38
N VAL A 8 12.70 5.39 6.91
CA VAL A 8 12.58 4.79 5.58
C VAL A 8 12.74 5.85 4.50
N ARG A 9 12.06 7.00 4.65
CA ARG A 9 12.19 8.13 3.73
C ARG A 9 13.62 8.65 3.62
N SER A 10 14.30 8.85 4.75
CA SER A 10 15.69 9.31 4.74
C SER A 10 16.62 8.33 4.02
N LYS A 11 16.36 7.02 4.15
CA LYS A 11 17.12 5.99 3.43
C LYS A 11 16.82 6.01 1.93
N VAL A 12 15.56 6.17 1.54
CA VAL A 12 15.15 6.38 0.13
C VAL A 12 15.86 7.60 -0.47
N PHE A 13 15.83 8.73 0.22
CA PHE A 13 16.43 9.99 -0.25
C PHE A 13 17.93 9.84 -0.45
N LYS A 14 18.63 9.21 0.50
CA LYS A 14 20.05 8.90 0.36
C LYS A 14 20.35 8.05 -0.88
N TYR A 15 19.53 7.05 -1.19
CA TYR A 15 19.71 6.26 -2.40
C TYR A 15 19.42 7.05 -3.67
N LEU A 16 18.41 7.92 -3.67
CA LEU A 16 18.14 8.81 -4.80
C LEU A 16 19.31 9.76 -5.06
N GLU A 17 19.87 10.38 -4.03
CA GLU A 17 21.08 11.23 -4.15
C GLU A 17 22.27 10.45 -4.74
N LEU A 18 22.50 9.23 -4.26
CA LEU A 18 23.58 8.37 -4.77
C LEU A 18 23.35 7.94 -6.22
N LEU A 19 22.09 7.67 -6.60
CA LEU A 19 21.74 7.34 -7.97
C LEU A 19 21.85 8.57 -8.88
N ASP A 20 21.50 9.77 -8.42
CA ASP A 20 21.53 10.99 -9.23
C ASP A 20 22.97 11.53 -9.44
N GLY A 21 23.93 11.08 -8.63
CA GLY A 21 25.36 11.33 -8.81
C GLY A 21 26.04 10.45 -9.88
N GLU A 22 27.35 10.23 -9.68
CA GLU A 22 28.17 9.41 -10.58
C GLU A 22 27.67 7.98 -10.65
N LYS A 23 27.77 7.38 -11.85
CA LYS A 23 27.32 6.01 -12.08
C LYS A 23 28.12 5.02 -11.21
N ASN A 24 27.45 4.45 -10.21
CA ASN A 24 28.02 3.44 -9.33
C ASN A 24 27.13 2.19 -9.27
N GLU A 25 27.39 1.24 -10.18
CA GLU A 25 26.60 0.01 -10.29
C GLU A 25 26.76 -0.93 -9.08
N ALA A 26 27.83 -0.77 -8.30
CA ALA A 26 28.07 -1.58 -7.10
C ALA A 26 27.00 -1.35 -6.01
N LEU A 27 26.23 -0.25 -6.08
CA LEU A 27 25.12 0.04 -5.18
C LEU A 27 23.82 -0.70 -5.51
N TYR A 28 23.66 -1.19 -6.74
CA TYR A 28 22.38 -1.74 -7.19
C TYR A 28 21.91 -2.94 -6.35
N PRO A 29 22.77 -3.92 -5.98
CA PRO A 29 22.35 -5.01 -5.12
C PRO A 29 21.84 -4.55 -3.76
N GLU A 30 22.49 -3.56 -3.13
CA GLU A 30 22.06 -2.99 -1.85
C GLU A 30 20.67 -2.34 -1.96
N ILE A 31 20.43 -1.59 -3.04
CA ILE A 31 19.14 -0.94 -3.29
C ILE A 31 18.04 -1.97 -3.55
N ILE A 32 18.34 -3.02 -4.31
CA ILE A 32 17.40 -4.12 -4.59
C ILE A 32 17.02 -4.84 -3.28
N ASP A 33 18.00 -5.14 -2.44
CA ASP A 33 17.76 -5.77 -1.14
C ASP A 33 16.98 -4.85 -0.20
N PHE A 34 17.23 -3.54 -0.24
CA PHE A 34 16.43 -2.56 0.50
C PHE A 34 14.97 -2.52 0.03
N LEU A 35 14.72 -2.44 -1.28
CA LEU A 35 13.38 -2.47 -1.87
C LEU A 35 12.62 -3.74 -1.48
N LYS A 36 13.30 -4.89 -1.53
CA LYS A 36 12.72 -6.19 -1.15
C LYS A 36 12.44 -6.29 0.34
N SER A 37 13.40 -5.94 1.19
CA SER A 37 13.26 -6.10 2.65
C SER A 37 12.33 -5.08 3.30
N THR A 38 12.27 -3.86 2.76
CA THR A 38 11.52 -2.75 3.36
C THR A 38 10.12 -2.61 2.77
N PHE A 39 9.98 -2.76 1.45
CA PHE A 39 8.72 -2.53 0.74
C PHE A 39 8.12 -3.79 0.13
N MET A 40 8.77 -4.96 0.30
CA MET A 40 8.42 -6.21 -0.37
C MET A 40 8.34 -6.07 -1.89
N ILE A 41 9.15 -5.18 -2.46
CA ILE A 41 9.27 -4.98 -3.91
C ILE A 41 10.34 -5.94 -4.44
N ASN A 42 9.91 -7.06 -5.01
CA ASN A 42 10.75 -7.90 -5.85
C ASN A 42 10.75 -7.30 -7.24
N ILE A 43 11.93 -7.00 -7.78
CA ILE A 43 12.05 -6.50 -9.15
C ILE A 43 12.19 -7.67 -10.13
N PRO A 44 11.63 -7.58 -11.35
CA PRO A 44 11.89 -8.56 -12.39
C PRO A 44 13.35 -8.46 -12.88
N GLN A 45 13.74 -9.35 -13.79
CA GLN A 45 15.03 -9.22 -14.46
C GLN A 45 15.02 -7.99 -15.37
N ILE A 46 15.87 -7.01 -15.07
CA ILE A 46 15.97 -5.74 -15.78
C ILE A 46 17.38 -5.64 -16.39
N PRO A 47 17.52 -5.30 -17.68
CA PRO A 47 18.83 -5.06 -18.30
C PRO A 47 19.63 -3.97 -17.57
N ASN A 48 20.94 -4.20 -17.38
CA ASN A 48 21.82 -3.29 -16.65
C ASN A 48 21.79 -1.84 -17.17
N GLU A 49 21.59 -1.65 -18.48
CA GLU A 49 21.52 -0.33 -19.12
C GLU A 49 20.38 0.54 -18.59
N ILE A 50 19.25 -0.08 -18.22
CA ILE A 50 18.06 0.64 -17.72
C ILE A 50 17.85 0.46 -16.21
N LEU A 51 18.62 -0.42 -15.55
CA LEU A 51 18.47 -0.76 -14.14
C LEU A 51 18.55 0.47 -13.22
N LYS A 52 19.48 1.40 -13.50
CA LYS A 52 19.58 2.67 -12.76
C LYS A 52 18.25 3.42 -12.74
N ASN A 53 17.68 3.65 -13.92
CA ASN A 53 16.44 4.41 -14.09
C ASN A 53 15.25 3.67 -13.48
N TYR A 54 15.24 2.33 -13.59
CA TYR A 54 14.21 1.50 -12.99
C TYR A 54 14.24 1.57 -11.45
N LEU A 55 15.42 1.40 -10.83
CA LEU A 55 15.58 1.52 -9.38
C LEU A 55 15.21 2.92 -8.89
N ARG A 56 15.64 3.95 -9.62
CA ARG A 56 15.25 5.32 -9.33
C ARG A 56 13.73 5.50 -9.37
N ALA A 57 13.05 5.00 -10.41
CA ALA A 57 11.59 5.08 -10.53
C ALA A 57 10.82 4.29 -9.46
N LYS A 58 11.43 3.23 -8.90
CA LYS A 58 10.87 2.49 -7.75
C LYS A 58 11.10 3.21 -6.42
N LEU A 59 12.19 3.96 -6.28
CA LEU A 59 12.47 4.74 -5.06
C LEU A 59 11.73 6.09 -5.04
N ASP A 60 11.65 6.77 -6.19
CA ASP A 60 11.11 8.11 -6.35
C ASP A 60 9.57 8.11 -6.40
N ARG A 61 8.98 7.71 -5.28
CA ARG A 61 7.55 7.53 -5.08
C ARG A 61 7.16 8.07 -3.70
N PRO A 62 5.91 8.54 -3.51
CA PRO A 62 5.39 8.82 -2.18
C PRO A 62 5.52 7.61 -1.25
N VAL A 63 5.76 7.87 0.04
CA VAL A 63 5.93 6.83 1.05
C VAL A 63 4.74 6.83 1.99
N ARG A 64 4.19 5.66 2.30
CA ARG A 64 3.18 5.48 3.36
C ARG A 64 3.61 4.38 4.33
N VAL A 65 3.34 4.61 5.60
CA VAL A 65 3.43 3.58 6.64
C VAL A 65 2.02 3.37 7.18
N CYS A 66 1.52 2.15 7.07
CA CYS A 66 0.16 1.80 7.44
C CYS A 66 0.20 0.89 8.67
N GLY A 67 -0.54 1.27 9.71
CA GLY A 67 -0.79 0.43 10.86
C GLY A 67 -1.62 -0.79 10.45
N MET A 68 -1.35 -1.94 11.06
CA MET A 68 -2.09 -3.17 10.87
C MET A 68 -2.42 -3.72 12.25
N VAL A 69 -3.67 -4.09 12.48
CA VAL A 69 -4.11 -4.72 13.74
C VAL A 69 -4.49 -6.16 13.46
N VAL A 70 -4.29 -7.04 14.45
CA VAL A 70 -4.69 -8.45 14.34
C VAL A 70 -6.20 -8.51 14.08
N ASN A 71 -6.59 -9.31 13.09
CA ASN A 71 -7.99 -9.44 12.72
C ASN A 71 -8.74 -10.35 13.70
N THR A 72 -9.69 -9.79 14.42
CA THR A 72 -10.58 -10.50 15.35
C THR A 72 -11.93 -10.89 14.73
N GLY A 73 -12.02 -10.89 13.40
CA GLY A 73 -13.25 -11.16 12.64
C GLY A 73 -13.94 -9.91 12.07
N GLU A 74 -13.25 -8.77 12.10
CA GLU A 74 -13.78 -7.51 11.59
C GLU A 74 -13.70 -7.47 10.05
N PRO A 75 -14.78 -7.00 9.36
CA PRO A 75 -14.70 -6.75 7.93
C PRO A 75 -13.84 -5.52 7.66
N GLY A 76 -12.92 -5.62 6.69
CA GLY A 76 -12.03 -4.54 6.29
C GLY A 76 -10.97 -4.99 5.28
N GLY A 77 -10.21 -4.01 4.77
CA GLY A 77 -9.07 -4.27 3.88
C GLY A 77 -7.88 -4.87 4.63
N GLY A 78 -7.30 -5.94 4.08
CA GLY A 78 -6.15 -6.65 4.64
C GLY A 78 -4.84 -6.34 3.92
N PRO A 79 -3.67 -6.58 4.55
CA PRO A 79 -2.38 -6.42 3.89
C PRO A 79 -2.10 -7.57 2.91
N PHE A 80 -1.77 -7.24 1.66
CA PHE A 80 -1.40 -8.21 0.63
C PHE A 80 -0.16 -7.76 -0.14
N ILE A 81 0.60 -8.73 -0.64
CA ILE A 81 1.60 -8.51 -1.68
C ILE A 81 0.91 -8.78 -3.02
N VAL A 82 0.90 -7.77 -3.90
CA VAL A 82 0.36 -7.89 -5.26
C VAL A 82 1.49 -7.92 -6.28
N LYS A 83 1.18 -8.46 -7.46
CA LYS A 83 2.08 -8.40 -8.62
C LYS A 83 1.64 -7.24 -9.52
N ASP A 84 2.55 -6.32 -9.77
CA ASP A 84 2.34 -5.16 -10.62
C ASP A 84 2.44 -5.55 -12.11
N ALA A 85 1.92 -4.70 -13.01
CA ALA A 85 1.94 -4.93 -14.45
C ALA A 85 3.35 -5.04 -15.05
N ASP A 86 4.34 -4.39 -14.43
CA ASP A 86 5.75 -4.50 -14.83
C ASP A 86 6.42 -5.81 -14.37
N GLY A 87 5.69 -6.66 -13.65
CA GLY A 87 6.17 -7.93 -13.12
C GLY A 87 6.85 -7.84 -11.76
N SER A 88 6.96 -6.64 -11.18
CA SER A 88 7.42 -6.47 -9.80
C SER A 88 6.31 -6.77 -8.78
N THR A 89 6.62 -6.65 -7.49
CA THR A 89 5.62 -6.75 -6.42
C THR A 89 5.46 -5.45 -5.65
N SER A 90 4.31 -5.24 -5.03
CA SER A 90 4.03 -4.10 -4.15
C SER A 90 3.11 -4.49 -3.00
N LEU A 91 3.14 -3.73 -1.90
CA LEU A 91 2.24 -3.92 -0.75
C LEU A 91 0.97 -3.09 -0.91
N GLN A 92 -0.20 -3.75 -0.83
CA GLN A 92 -1.53 -3.14 -0.97
C GLN A 92 -2.48 -3.58 0.15
N ILE A 93 -3.55 -2.83 0.36
CA ILE A 93 -4.55 -3.02 1.41
C ILE A 93 -5.87 -3.51 0.78
N LEU A 94 -5.94 -4.74 0.27
CA LEU A 94 -7.08 -5.18 -0.53
C LEU A 94 -8.32 -5.50 0.31
N GLU A 95 -9.49 -5.08 -0.19
CA GLU A 95 -10.79 -5.51 0.31
C GLU A 95 -11.30 -6.77 -0.41
N SER A 96 -12.25 -7.48 0.19
CA SER A 96 -12.86 -8.67 -0.40
C SER A 96 -13.49 -8.42 -1.78
N ALA A 97 -14.02 -7.22 -2.02
CA ALA A 97 -14.58 -6.81 -3.31
C ALA A 97 -13.54 -6.75 -4.44
N GLN A 98 -12.25 -6.62 -4.11
CA GLN A 98 -11.14 -6.55 -5.07
C GLN A 98 -10.46 -7.90 -5.30
N ILE A 99 -10.91 -8.95 -4.60
CA ILE A 99 -10.32 -10.29 -4.66
C ILE A 99 -11.29 -11.22 -5.41
N ASN A 100 -10.77 -11.97 -6.38
CA ASN A 100 -11.58 -12.94 -7.10
C ASN A 100 -11.95 -14.14 -6.21
N LEU A 101 -13.10 -14.08 -5.56
CA LEU A 101 -13.59 -15.15 -4.69
C LEU A 101 -14.05 -16.40 -5.47
N SER A 102 -14.04 -16.42 -6.81
CA SER A 102 -14.24 -17.67 -7.54
C SER A 102 -12.97 -18.54 -7.57
N ASP A 103 -11.80 -17.95 -7.32
CA ASP A 103 -10.51 -18.64 -7.23
C ASP A 103 -10.26 -19.13 -5.80
N GLU A 104 -10.14 -20.44 -5.63
CA GLU A 104 -9.88 -21.10 -4.34
C GLU A 104 -8.54 -20.69 -3.72
N LEU A 105 -7.53 -20.38 -4.53
CA LEU A 105 -6.24 -19.91 -4.03
C LEU A 105 -6.39 -18.51 -3.42
N MET A 106 -7.08 -17.61 -4.11
CA MET A 106 -7.32 -16.23 -3.64
C MET A 106 -8.21 -16.21 -2.39
N LYS A 107 -9.24 -17.06 -2.35
CA LYS A 107 -10.03 -17.32 -1.13
C LYS A 107 -9.14 -17.76 0.03
N SER A 108 -8.18 -18.66 -0.22
CA SER A 108 -7.28 -19.14 0.82
C SER A 108 -6.39 -18.02 1.37
N TYR A 109 -5.89 -17.12 0.51
CA TYR A 109 -5.11 -15.96 0.96
C TYR A 109 -5.93 -15.01 1.82
N LEU A 110 -7.16 -14.71 1.42
CA LEU A 110 -8.06 -13.87 2.22
C LEU A 110 -8.36 -14.51 3.59
N LYS A 111 -8.66 -15.82 3.61
CA LYS A 111 -8.95 -16.56 4.85
C LYS A 111 -7.76 -16.61 5.80
N ASN A 112 -6.54 -16.66 5.26
CA ASN A 112 -5.31 -16.72 6.04
C ASN A 112 -4.74 -15.34 6.38
N SER A 113 -5.39 -14.24 5.96
CA SER A 113 -4.98 -12.90 6.36
C SER A 113 -5.15 -12.72 7.86
N THR A 114 -4.05 -12.47 8.56
CA THR A 114 -4.01 -12.37 10.02
C THR A 114 -4.32 -10.96 10.53
N HIS A 115 -4.31 -9.96 9.65
CA HIS A 115 -4.41 -8.54 9.99
C HIS A 115 -5.40 -7.81 9.11
N PHE A 116 -5.84 -6.65 9.56
CA PHE A 116 -6.55 -5.66 8.74
C PHE A 116 -6.04 -4.24 9.03
N ASN A 117 -6.31 -3.32 8.10
CA ASN A 117 -5.92 -1.92 8.25
C ASN A 117 -7.01 -1.12 8.99
N PRO A 118 -6.69 -0.48 10.14
CA PRO A 118 -7.60 0.37 10.89
C PRO A 118 -7.73 1.79 10.31
N VAL A 119 -7.23 2.04 9.09
CA VAL A 119 -7.10 3.38 8.48
C VAL A 119 -6.13 4.30 9.23
N ASP A 120 -5.21 3.74 10.01
CA ASP A 120 -4.11 4.49 10.62
C ASP A 120 -2.92 4.52 9.65
N VAL A 121 -2.71 5.65 8.98
CA VAL A 121 -1.72 5.80 7.91
C VAL A 121 -0.97 7.11 8.07
N VAL A 122 0.36 7.04 8.01
CA VAL A 122 1.24 8.22 7.94
C VAL A 122 1.93 8.27 6.59
N CYS A 123 1.87 9.44 5.94
CA CYS A 123 2.31 9.62 4.56
C CYS A 123 3.40 10.70 4.43
N SER A 124 4.29 10.52 3.45
CA SER A 124 5.20 11.55 2.96
C SER A 124 4.97 11.75 1.46
N PHE A 125 4.63 12.98 1.09
CA PHE A 125 4.23 13.38 -0.26
C PHE A 125 5.26 14.29 -0.95
N THR A 126 6.46 14.42 -0.39
CA THR A 126 7.56 15.16 -1.01
C THR A 126 8.69 14.23 -1.42
N ASP A 127 9.36 14.60 -2.51
CA ASP A 127 10.58 13.96 -2.98
C ASP A 127 11.80 14.37 -2.14
N HIS A 128 12.97 13.90 -2.56
CA HIS A 128 14.24 14.17 -1.89
C HIS A 128 14.78 15.59 -2.12
N HIS A 129 14.20 16.35 -3.04
CA HIS A 129 14.47 17.78 -3.24
C HIS A 129 13.53 18.68 -2.42
N GLY A 130 12.49 18.10 -1.81
CA GLY A 130 11.46 18.81 -1.04
C GLY A 130 10.24 19.22 -1.89
N GLU A 131 10.19 18.83 -3.15
CA GLU A 131 9.09 19.11 -4.06
C GLU A 131 7.93 18.14 -3.83
N LYS A 132 6.70 18.61 -3.99
CA LYS A 132 5.52 17.75 -3.82
C LYS A 132 5.31 16.87 -5.04
N PHE A 133 5.03 15.58 -4.80
CA PHE A 133 4.59 14.68 -5.85
C PHE A 133 3.21 15.08 -6.39
N ASP A 134 3.03 14.97 -7.71
CA ASP A 134 1.71 14.90 -8.31
C ASP A 134 1.11 13.51 -8.05
N LEU A 135 0.22 13.43 -7.06
CA LEU A 135 -0.38 12.17 -6.61
C LEU A 135 -1.25 11.50 -7.68
N SER A 136 -1.75 12.26 -8.67
CA SER A 136 -2.57 11.71 -9.76
C SER A 136 -1.79 10.70 -10.62
N ARG A 137 -0.46 10.82 -10.65
CA ARG A 137 0.44 9.89 -11.36
C ARG A 137 0.55 8.51 -10.71
N PHE A 138 0.07 8.37 -9.47
CA PHE A 138 0.11 7.13 -8.70
C PHE A 138 -1.28 6.50 -8.56
N VAL A 139 -2.25 6.94 -9.37
CA VAL A 139 -3.57 6.35 -9.48
C VAL A 139 -3.54 5.22 -10.50
N ASP A 140 -4.05 4.05 -10.12
CA ASP A 140 -4.33 2.96 -11.04
C ASP A 140 -5.80 3.01 -11.51
N PRO A 141 -6.08 3.42 -12.76
CA PRO A 141 -7.44 3.51 -13.28
C PRO A 141 -8.11 2.14 -13.44
N GLU A 142 -7.37 1.04 -13.51
CA GLU A 142 -7.92 -0.31 -13.67
C GLU A 142 -8.52 -0.87 -12.37
N THR A 143 -8.27 -0.21 -11.24
CA THR A 143 -8.80 -0.62 -9.92
C THR A 143 -10.22 -0.11 -9.63
N GLY A 144 -10.83 0.63 -10.55
CA GLY A 144 -12.24 0.98 -10.46
C GLY A 144 -13.12 -0.27 -10.53
N PHE A 145 -14.17 -0.34 -9.71
CA PHE A 145 -15.06 -1.51 -9.65
C PHE A 145 -16.52 -1.11 -9.66
N ILE A 146 -17.40 -2.06 -10.03
CA ILE A 146 -18.85 -1.85 -10.00
C ILE A 146 -19.38 -2.43 -8.69
N SER A 147 -19.95 -1.58 -7.84
CA SER A 147 -20.66 -1.99 -6.64
C SER A 147 -22.17 -2.06 -6.87
N VAL A 148 -22.85 -2.92 -6.12
CA VAL A 148 -24.31 -2.99 -6.10
C VAL A 148 -24.79 -2.30 -4.83
N LYS A 149 -25.59 -1.24 -4.98
CA LYS A 149 -26.16 -0.47 -3.86
C LYS A 149 -27.69 -0.53 -3.92
N SER A 150 -28.34 -0.36 -2.78
CA SER A 150 -29.79 -0.15 -2.74
C SER A 150 -30.07 1.32 -2.45
N PHE A 151 -30.98 1.92 -3.22
CA PHE A 151 -31.51 3.25 -2.96
C PHE A 151 -33.02 3.20 -3.14
N GLU A 152 -33.76 3.59 -2.10
CA GLU A 152 -35.23 3.56 -2.09
C GLU A 152 -35.82 2.19 -2.52
N GLY A 153 -35.21 1.10 -2.06
CA GLY A 153 -35.65 -0.26 -2.37
C GLY A 153 -35.33 -0.73 -3.79
N ARG A 154 -34.64 0.08 -4.61
CA ARG A 154 -34.17 -0.30 -5.94
C ARG A 154 -32.70 -0.69 -5.91
N SER A 155 -32.36 -1.78 -6.59
CA SER A 155 -30.97 -2.17 -6.82
C SER A 155 -30.37 -1.29 -7.91
N LEU A 156 -29.21 -0.72 -7.63
CA LEU A 156 -28.43 0.15 -8.51
C LEU A 156 -27.02 -0.41 -8.65
N LYS A 157 -26.46 -0.28 -9.85
CA LYS A 157 -25.02 -0.48 -10.08
C LYS A 157 -24.34 0.88 -10.06
N ALA A 158 -23.33 1.04 -9.21
CA ALA A 158 -22.52 2.24 -9.14
C ALA A 158 -21.10 1.91 -9.61
N GLN A 159 -20.54 2.75 -10.48
CA GLN A 159 -19.12 2.67 -10.81
C GLN A 159 -18.34 3.45 -9.74
N GLU A 160 -17.53 2.73 -8.97
CA GLU A 160 -16.63 3.32 -8.00
C GLU A 160 -15.28 3.58 -8.67
N LEU A 161 -14.83 4.83 -8.58
CA LEU A 161 -13.49 5.21 -9.01
C LEU A 161 -12.44 4.51 -8.13
N PRO A 162 -11.18 4.43 -8.59
CA PRO A 162 -10.07 3.87 -7.83
C PRO A 162 -10.12 4.28 -6.35
N GLY A 163 -10.28 3.29 -5.47
CA GLY A 163 -10.44 3.51 -4.03
C GLY A 163 -9.22 4.19 -3.42
N LEU A 164 -9.41 4.93 -2.32
CA LEU A 164 -8.40 5.81 -1.74
C LEU A 164 -7.04 5.12 -1.46
N TRP A 165 -7.03 3.85 -1.05
CA TRP A 165 -5.79 3.19 -0.62
C TRP A 165 -5.13 2.34 -1.70
N ASN A 166 -5.87 1.56 -2.49
CA ASN A 166 -5.22 0.69 -3.49
C ASN A 166 -5.21 1.35 -4.86
N GLY A 167 -6.30 2.01 -5.20
CA GLY A 167 -6.46 2.62 -6.50
C GLY A 167 -5.75 3.95 -6.61
N ALA A 168 -6.00 4.87 -5.69
CA ALA A 168 -5.39 6.20 -5.72
C ALA A 168 -3.93 6.24 -5.21
N MET A 169 -3.42 5.12 -4.67
CA MET A 169 -2.06 5.01 -4.13
C MET A 169 -1.34 3.72 -4.60
N SER A 170 -1.64 3.24 -5.81
CA SER A 170 -1.16 1.93 -6.30
C SER A 170 0.36 1.84 -6.35
N GLN A 171 1.03 2.92 -6.73
CA GLN A 171 2.48 2.97 -6.88
C GLN A 171 3.18 3.69 -5.71
N TRP A 172 2.68 3.53 -4.49
CA TRP A 172 3.32 4.10 -3.30
C TRP A 172 4.28 3.10 -2.64
N ASN A 173 5.40 3.62 -2.13
CA ASN A 173 6.32 2.85 -1.32
C ASN A 173 5.69 2.62 0.06
N THR A 174 5.24 1.39 0.30
CA THR A 174 4.36 1.04 1.40
C THR A 174 5.07 0.19 2.44
N VAL A 175 4.90 0.51 3.71
CA VAL A 175 5.38 -0.29 4.83
C VAL A 175 4.20 -0.62 5.74
N PHE A 176 4.05 -1.89 6.10
CA PHE A 176 3.06 -2.32 7.09
C PHE A 176 3.71 -2.52 8.45
N VAL A 177 3.05 -2.03 9.49
CA VAL A 177 3.53 -2.09 10.86
C VAL A 177 2.40 -2.61 11.73
N GLU A 178 2.62 -3.72 12.42
CA GLU A 178 1.68 -4.19 13.43
C GLU A 178 1.58 -3.15 14.56
N VAL A 179 0.36 -2.77 14.91
CA VAL A 179 0.06 -1.85 16.02
C VAL A 179 -0.92 -2.51 16.99
N PRO A 180 -0.91 -2.13 18.28
CA PRO A 180 -1.81 -2.70 19.27
C PRO A 180 -3.28 -2.44 18.90
N VAL A 181 -4.15 -3.43 19.09
CA VAL A 181 -5.57 -3.33 18.72
C VAL A 181 -6.29 -2.22 19.47
N GLU A 182 -5.84 -1.87 20.68
CA GLU A 182 -6.43 -0.83 21.53
C GLU A 182 -6.29 0.58 20.92
N THR A 183 -5.39 0.74 19.93
CA THR A 183 -5.26 1.98 19.15
C THR A 183 -6.40 2.16 18.15
N PHE A 184 -7.25 1.14 17.97
CA PHE A 184 -8.35 1.14 17.02
C PHE A 184 -9.69 0.79 17.69
N ASN A 185 -10.56 1.78 17.82
CA ASN A 185 -11.91 1.63 18.37
C ASN A 185 -12.95 2.07 17.33
N PRO A 186 -13.35 1.18 16.39
CA PRO A 186 -14.28 1.54 15.33
C PRO A 186 -15.73 1.54 15.83
N VAL A 187 -16.53 2.47 15.30
CA VAL A 187 -17.98 2.47 15.45
C VAL A 187 -18.62 2.18 14.09
N LYS A 188 -19.10 0.95 13.89
CA LYS A 188 -19.75 0.52 12.62
C LYS A 188 -21.26 0.41 12.77
N THR A 189 -21.74 0.10 13.98
CA THR A 189 -23.14 -0.04 14.34
C THR A 189 -23.46 0.84 15.55
N ILE A 190 -24.75 1.12 15.78
CA ILE A 190 -25.18 1.89 16.97
C ILE A 190 -24.74 1.19 18.26
N SER A 191 -24.74 -0.14 18.28
CA SER A 191 -24.30 -0.94 19.44
C SER A 191 -22.82 -0.75 19.78
N ASP A 192 -21.98 -0.36 18.81
CA ASP A 192 -20.55 -0.15 19.06
C ASP A 192 -20.31 1.06 19.98
N LEU A 193 -21.21 2.05 20.01
CA LEU A 193 -21.15 3.19 20.94
C LEU A 193 -21.31 2.78 22.41
N LEU A 194 -21.83 1.58 22.68
CA LEU A 194 -22.02 1.08 24.04
C LEU A 194 -20.77 0.42 24.62
N ARG A 195 -19.72 0.22 23.80
CA ARG A 195 -18.45 -0.36 24.27
C ARG A 195 -17.74 0.60 25.23
N ALA A 196 -16.99 0.06 26.18
CA ALA A 196 -16.36 0.84 27.25
C ALA A 196 -15.36 1.88 26.73
N GLU A 197 -14.76 1.61 25.57
CA GLU A 197 -13.81 2.48 24.89
C GLU A 197 -14.46 3.76 24.32
N HIS A 198 -15.80 3.84 24.31
CA HIS A 198 -16.59 4.93 23.76
C HIS A 198 -17.53 5.62 24.77
N GLN A 199 -17.47 5.24 26.06
CA GLN A 199 -18.19 5.89 27.17
C GLN A 199 -17.31 6.89 27.90
#